data_AF-H0I2R8-F1
#
_entry.id   AF-H0I2R8-F1
#
_cell.length_a   1.000
_cell.length_b   1.000
_cell.length_c   1.000
_cell.angle_alpha   90.00
_cell.angle_beta   90.00
_cell.angle_gamma   90.00
#
_symmetry.space_group_name_H-M   'P 1'
#
loop_
_entity.id
_entity.type
_entity.pdbx_description
1 polymer ?
#
loop_
_entity_poly.entity_id
_entity_poly.type
_entity_poly.pdbx_seq_one_letter_code
_entity_poly.pdbx_strand_id
1 'polypeptide(L)'
;GLVGQRAAPVDLTYLCDAVLLLRFFENAGRVRRAISVIKKRVGAHEDTIREFRISAEGVAVGQPLDEFRGILTGAPVFEGKHSDLLSG
;
A
#
# COMPACT_ATOMS: atom_id res chain seq x y z
N GLY A 1 15.32 7.02 -2.66
CA GLY A 1 15.60 6.77 -1.24
C GLY A 1 15.37 5.31 -0.92
N LEU A 2 16.36 4.46 -1.19
CA LEU A 2 16.38 3.08 -0.73
C LEU A 2 16.89 3.10 0.71
N VAL A 3 15.97 3.34 1.65
CA VAL A 3 16.25 3.09 3.06
C VAL A 3 16.42 1.57 3.16
N GLY A 4 17.65 1.15 3.46
CA GLY A 4 18.00 -0.25 3.61
C GLY A 4 16.97 -0.98 4.44
N GLN A 5 16.65 -2.21 4.03
CA GLN A 5 15.94 -3.16 4.86
C GLN A 5 16.72 -3.31 6.16
N ARG A 6 16.39 -2.52 7.17
CA ARG A 6 16.74 -2.79 8.54
C ARG A 6 15.81 -3.93 8.94
N ALA A 7 16.27 -5.16 8.70
CA ALA A 7 15.64 -6.31 9.34
C ALA A 7 15.76 -6.05 10.84
N ALA A 8 14.62 -5.81 11.50
CA ALA A 8 14.61 -5.87 12.95
C ALA A 8 15.13 -7.27 13.33
N PRO A 9 16.01 -7.39 14.34
CA PRO A 9 16.60 -8.68 14.72
C PRO A 9 15.54 -9.74 15.08
N VAL A 10 14.29 -9.33 15.30
CA VAL A 10 13.12 -10.17 15.50
C VAL A 10 11.99 -9.64 14.61
N ASP A 11 11.31 -10.55 13.91
CA ASP A 11 10.08 -10.20 13.19
C ASP A 11 8.93 -9.95 14.19
N LEU A 12 8.65 -8.67 14.47
CA LEU A 12 7.60 -8.24 15.38
C LEU A 12 6.19 -8.56 14.86
N THR A 13 6.04 -8.91 13.59
CA THR A 13 4.77 -9.27 12.94
C THR A 13 4.05 -10.41 13.66
N TYR A 14 4.81 -11.33 14.30
CA TYR A 14 4.22 -12.42 15.08
C TYR A 14 3.47 -11.92 16.33
N LEU A 15 3.98 -10.88 16.99
CA LEU A 15 3.39 -10.31 18.21
C LEU A 15 2.16 -9.43 17.93
N CYS A 16 2.03 -8.88 16.72
CA CYS A 16 0.94 -7.97 16.35
C CYS A 16 -0.36 -8.71 16.01
N ASP A 17 -1.50 -8.16 16.40
CA ASP A 17 -2.81 -8.68 15.96
C ASP A 17 -3.22 -8.23 14.56
N ALA A 18 -2.67 -7.09 14.11
CA ALA A 18 -2.87 -6.58 12.76
C ALA A 18 -1.56 -6.01 12.18
N VAL A 19 -1.36 -6.17 10.88
CA VAL A 19 -0.17 -5.70 10.16
C VAL A 19 -0.61 -5.01 8.89
N LEU A 20 -0.26 -3.73 8.77
CA LEU A 20 -0.49 -2.92 7.58
C LEU A 20 0.83 -2.77 6.82
N LEU A 21 0.79 -3.01 5.52
CA LEU A 21 1.90 -2.72 4.63
C LEU A 21 1.64 -1.43 3.86
N LEU A 22 2.58 -0.49 3.99
CA LEU A 22 2.57 0.76 3.24
C LEU A 22 3.67 0.72 2.19
N ARG A 23 3.35 1.06 0.94
CA ARG A 23 4.31 1.09 -0.17
C ARG A 23 4.18 2.38 -0.96
N PHE A 24 5.32 2.90 -1.43
CA PHE A 24 5.30 3.92 -2.48
C PHE A 24 5.22 3.24 -3.84
N PHE A 25 4.54 3.89 -4.77
CA PHE A 25 4.56 3.53 -6.19
C PHE A 25 4.53 4.81 -7.03
N GLU A 26 5.06 4.73 -8.23
CA GLU A 26 5.00 5.85 -9.18
C GLU A 26 3.89 5.59 -10.20
N ASN A 27 3.08 6.60 -10.47
CA ASN A 27 2.27 6.62 -11.67
C ASN A 27 2.20 8.04 -12.24
N ALA A 28 2.37 8.18 -13.56
CA ALA A 28 2.35 9.46 -14.26
C ALA A 28 3.24 10.54 -13.62
N GLY A 29 4.48 10.19 -13.24
CA GLY A 29 5.45 11.11 -12.64
C GLY A 29 5.09 11.56 -11.21
N ARG A 30 4.13 10.90 -10.54
CA ARG A 30 3.74 11.19 -9.16
C ARG A 30 4.09 10.02 -8.25
N VAL A 31 4.74 10.33 -7.14
CA VAL A 31 4.92 9.39 -6.02
C VAL A 31 3.61 9.28 -5.25
N ARG A 32 3.01 8.10 -5.29
CA ARG A 32 1.75 7.74 -4.62
C ARG A 32 2.01 6.69 -3.54
N ARG A 33 1.01 6.45 -2.71
CA ARG A 33 1.10 5.51 -1.57
C ARG A 33 -0.01 4.47 -1.63
N ALA A 34 0.35 3.22 -1.42
CA ALA A 34 -0.54 2.09 -1.34
C ALA A 34 -0.58 1.54 0.10
N ILE A 35 -1.75 1.07 0.53
CA ILE A 35 -1.99 0.41 1.81
C ILE A 35 -2.61 -0.97 1.55
N SER A 36 -2.18 -1.96 2.33
CA SER A 36 -2.76 -3.30 2.34
C SER A 36 -2.69 -3.90 3.73
N VAL A 37 -3.65 -4.76 4.08
CA VAL A 37 -3.64 -5.53 5.32
C VAL A 37 -2.95 -6.86 5.03
N ILE A 38 -1.83 -7.13 5.68
CA ILE A 38 -1.07 -8.39 5.52
C ILE A 38 -1.49 -9.43 6.55
N LYS A 39 -1.94 -8.98 7.72
CA LYS A 39 -2.38 -9.85 8.81
C LYS A 39 -3.52 -9.20 9.56
N LYS A 40 -4.52 -10.02 9.90
CA LYS A 40 -5.50 -9.76 10.96
C LYS A 40 -5.75 -11.08 11.68
N ARG A 41 -5.46 -11.13 12.98
CA ARG A 41 -5.44 -12.39 13.75
C ARG A 41 -6.82 -13.01 13.92
N VAL A 42 -7.87 -12.19 13.93
CA VAL A 42 -9.25 -12.62 14.16
C VAL A 42 -10.14 -12.13 13.04
N GLY A 43 -10.78 -13.06 12.33
CA GLY A 43 -11.70 -12.79 11.24
C GLY A 43 -11.02 -12.28 9.97
N ALA A 44 -11.79 -12.19 8.88
CA ALA A 44 -11.28 -11.75 7.58
C ALA A 44 -10.75 -10.31 7.62
N HIS A 45 -9.78 -10.04 6.76
CA HIS A 45 -9.40 -8.70 6.33
C HIS A 45 -9.55 -8.60 4.81
N GLU A 46 -9.58 -7.37 4.31
CA GLU A 46 -9.58 -7.13 2.89
C GLU A 46 -8.25 -7.59 2.26
N ASP A 47 -8.34 -8.25 1.10
CA ASP A 47 -7.23 -8.82 0.33
C ASP A 47 -6.77 -7.91 -0.82
N THR A 48 -7.35 -6.73 -0.95
CA THR A 48 -6.99 -5.74 -1.96
C THR A 48 -5.83 -4.85 -1.50
N ILE A 49 -5.22 -4.17 -2.48
CA ILE A 49 -4.28 -3.08 -2.26
C ILE A 49 -4.98 -1.79 -2.68
N ARG A 50 -5.00 -0.78 -1.82
CA ARG A 50 -5.70 0.49 -2.10
C ARG A 50 -4.73 1.66 -2.11
N GLU A 51 -4.99 2.68 -2.90
CA GLU A 51 -4.28 3.97 -2.76
C GLU A 51 -4.74 4.66 -1.47
N PHE A 52 -3.82 5.32 -0.77
CA PHE A 52 -4.18 6.22 0.32
C PHE A 52 -3.44 7.55 0.26
N ARG A 53 -4.09 8.59 0.79
CA ARG A 53 -3.52 9.93 0.95
C ARG A 53 -3.62 10.36 2.40
N ILE A 54 -2.60 11.09 2.84
CA ILE A 54 -2.61 11.88 4.06
C ILE A 54 -2.66 13.34 3.64
N SER A 55 -3.64 14.09 4.12
CA SER A 55 -3.82 15.53 3.94
C SER A 55 -4.12 16.22 5.28
N ALA A 56 -4.40 17.52 5.27
CA ALA A 56 -4.75 18.27 6.48
C ALA A 56 -6.07 17.77 7.12
N GLU A 57 -6.94 17.16 6.32
CA GLU A 57 -8.23 16.61 6.73
C GLU A 57 -8.11 15.17 7.29
N GLY A 58 -6.92 14.56 7.20
CA GLY A 58 -6.65 13.23 7.72
C GLY A 58 -6.26 12.22 6.63
N VAL A 59 -6.70 10.97 6.80
CA VAL A 59 -6.37 9.85 5.90
C VAL A 59 -7.57 9.51 5.02
N ALA A 60 -7.35 9.54 3.70
CA ALA A 60 -8.31 9.09 2.71
C ALA A 60 -7.82 7.79 2.06
N VAL A 61 -8.68 6.80 1.95
CA VAL A 61 -8.40 5.51 1.29
C VAL A 61 -9.30 5.39 0.05
N GLY A 62 -8.69 5.14 -1.10
CA GLY A 62 -9.36 5.06 -2.39
C GLY A 62 -9.92 3.68 -2.73
N GLN A 63 -10.24 3.50 -4.02
CA GLN A 63 -10.64 2.21 -4.56
C GLN A 63 -9.46 1.22 -4.61
N PRO A 64 -9.74 -0.09 -4.74
CA PRO A 64 -8.73 -1.09 -5.07
C PRO A 64 -7.93 -0.71 -6.31
N LEU A 65 -6.61 -0.96 -6.26
CA LEU A 65 -5.69 -0.76 -7.38
C LEU A 65 -5.68 -2.00 -8.29
N ASP A 66 -6.85 -2.41 -8.78
CA ASP A 66 -7.05 -3.65 -9.55
C ASP A 66 -6.20 -3.71 -10.82
N GLU A 67 -5.89 -2.54 -11.37
CA GLU A 67 -5.13 -2.35 -12.60
C GLU A 67 -3.62 -2.25 -12.38
N PHE A 68 -3.13 -2.51 -11.16
CA PHE A 68 -1.71 -2.53 -10.85
C PHE A 68 -1.23 -3.93 -10.52
N ARG A 69 -0.07 -4.29 -11.05
CA ARG A 69 0.68 -5.49 -10.68
C ARG A 69 2.03 -5.11 -10.09
N GLY A 70 2.59 -5.95 -9.22
CA GLY A 70 3.96 -5.78 -8.72
C GLY A 70 4.16 -4.73 -7.62
N ILE A 71 3.11 -4.09 -7.08
CA ILE A 71 3.23 -3.11 -5.98
C ILE A 71 4.03 -3.66 -4.79
N LEU A 72 3.76 -4.90 -4.38
CA LEU A 72 4.44 -5.54 -3.25
C LEU A 72 5.92 -5.84 -3.53
N THR A 73 6.26 -6.08 -4.80
CA THR A 73 7.64 -6.34 -5.25
C THR A 73 8.46 -5.07 -5.40
N GLY A 74 7.82 -3.90 -5.43
CA GLY A 74 8.47 -2.62 -5.68
C GLY A 74 8.71 -2.30 -7.15
N ALA A 75 8.26 -3.16 -8.07
CA ALA A 75 8.26 -2.93 -9.52
C ALA A 75 6.81 -2.86 -10.03
N PRO A 76 6.08 -1.75 -9.76
CA PRO A 76 4.69 -1.62 -10.17
C PRO A 76 4.56 -1.49 -11.70
N VAL A 77 3.61 -2.22 -12.28
CA VAL A 77 3.18 -2.08 -13.68
C VAL A 77 1.70 -1.72 -13.68
N PHE A 78 1.35 -0.64 -14.37
CA PHE A 78 -0.03 -0.16 -14.47
C PHE A 78 -0.65 -0.53 -15.81
N GLU A 79 -1.86 -1.09 -15.79
CA GLU A 79 -2.59 -1.56 -16.98
C GLU A 79 -3.92 -0.82 -17.21
N GLY A 80 -4.30 0.09 -16.29
CA GLY A 80 -5.60 0.73 -16.25
C GLY A 80 -5.66 2.18 -16.74
N LYS A 81 -6.70 2.90 -16.34
CA LYS A 81 -6.91 4.32 -16.68
C LYS A 81 -6.55 5.23 -15.50
N HIS A 82 -5.97 6.39 -15.79
CA HIS A 82 -5.58 7.34 -14.73
C HIS A 82 -6.77 7.84 -13.88
N SER A 83 -8.01 7.76 -14.36
CA SER A 83 -9.24 8.05 -13.61
C SER A 83 -9.42 7.21 -12.35
N ASP A 84 -8.76 6.05 -12.31
CA ASP A 84 -8.99 5.04 -11.28
C ASP A 84 -8.14 5.33 -10.02
N LEU A 85 -7.30 6.36 -10.09
CA LEU A 85 -6.45 6.86 -9.00
C LEU A 85 -7.09 8.06 -8.31
N LEU A 86 -6.76 8.26 -7.03
CA LEU A 86 -7.22 9.43 -6.28
C LEU A 86 -6.77 10.73 -6.98
N SER A 87 -7.73 11.61 -7.28
CA SER A 87 -7.50 12.95 -7.83
C SER A 87 -6.79 13.83 -6.82
N GLY A 88 -5.83 14.63 -7.28
CA GLY A 88 -5.01 15.53 -6.45
C GLY A 88 -5.84 16.47 -5.58
#